data_AF-A0A2S0PEP2-F1
#
_entry.id   AF-A0A2S0PEP2-F1
#
_cell.length_a   1.000
_cell.length_b   1.000
_cell.length_c   1.000
_cell.angle_alpha   90.00
_cell.angle_beta   90.00
_cell.angle_gamma   90.00
#
_symmetry.space_group_name_H-M   'P 1'
#
loop_
_entity.id
_entity.type
_entity.pdbx_description
1 polymer ?
#
loop_
_entity_poly.entity_id
_entity_poly.type
_entity_poly.pdbx_seq_one_letter_code
_entity_poly.pdbx_strand_id
1 'polypeptide(L)'
;MDTMISPGDALHPQSEWLFQPPPALADCVCHGLIKNLPGGPYLLPAGLQPIFLLVLDGGIRFLHANRQQQMARLNLCGGTQGPRQAWAAPGTRILTLSVKPGQLRRLIDMPAATIVDCRSPLDTLLRGEDLGELARCETALAATCDPSQQVAAFFRLLFSLRRRRAGLDADLHLPIDLLATAPANWPTASASASASSNAVFLPAMASRCAASASNCAAAG
;
A
#
# COMPACT_ATOMS: atom_id res chain seq x y z
N MET A 1 39.54 -29.49 -31.32
CA MET A 1 39.79 -28.34 -30.42
C MET A 1 38.42 -27.79 -30.07
N ASP A 2 37.79 -28.44 -29.10
CA ASP A 2 36.47 -28.10 -28.57
C ASP A 2 36.67 -27.05 -27.47
N THR A 3 36.09 -25.86 -27.65
CA THR A 3 35.97 -24.89 -26.58
C THR A 3 34.52 -24.86 -26.13
N MET A 4 34.26 -25.54 -25.02
CA MET A 4 33.00 -25.55 -24.28
C MET A 4 32.57 -24.12 -23.93
N ILE A 5 31.34 -23.77 -24.30
CA ILE A 5 30.60 -22.64 -23.74
C ILE A 5 30.23 -23.02 -22.31
N SER A 6 30.83 -22.36 -21.31
CA SER A 6 30.39 -22.46 -19.91
C SER A 6 29.05 -21.74 -19.73
N PRO A 7 27.97 -22.40 -19.29
CA PRO A 7 26.77 -21.74 -18.82
C PRO A 7 26.87 -21.60 -17.30
N GLY A 8 27.16 -20.40 -16.80
CA GLY A 8 27.25 -20.18 -15.36
C GLY A 8 27.53 -18.72 -15.00
N ASP A 9 26.50 -18.07 -14.48
CA ASP A 9 26.56 -16.96 -13.54
C ASP A 9 27.23 -15.65 -13.96
N ALA A 10 26.59 -14.94 -14.88
CA ALA A 10 26.48 -13.49 -14.74
C ALA A 10 25.33 -13.14 -13.79
N LEU A 11 25.42 -13.58 -12.53
CA LEU A 11 24.64 -13.04 -11.42
C LEU A 11 25.10 -11.58 -11.25
N HIS A 12 24.39 -10.65 -11.90
CA HIS A 12 24.52 -9.23 -11.60
C HIS A 12 24.41 -9.03 -10.08
N PRO A 13 25.25 -8.20 -9.44
CA PRO A 13 25.24 -8.03 -7.99
C PRO A 13 23.86 -7.54 -7.55
N GLN A 14 23.12 -8.47 -6.93
CA GLN A 14 21.79 -8.29 -6.38
C GLN A 14 21.91 -7.38 -5.17
N SER A 15 21.85 -6.06 -5.37
CA SER A 15 21.70 -5.13 -4.25
C SER A 15 20.25 -5.14 -3.76
N GLU A 16 19.80 -6.30 -3.29
CA GLU A 16 18.63 -6.36 -2.41
C GLU A 16 19.04 -5.85 -1.04
N TRP A 17 18.29 -4.90 -0.51
CA TRP A 17 18.59 -4.28 0.77
C TRP A 17 17.35 -4.30 1.65
N LEU A 18 17.42 -5.08 2.73
CA LEU A 18 16.44 -5.10 3.80
C LEU A 18 16.87 -4.14 4.90
N PHE A 19 15.94 -3.33 5.40
CA PHE A 19 16.22 -2.41 6.50
C PHE A 19 15.06 -2.31 7.48
N GLN A 20 15.39 -1.92 8.71
CA GLN A 20 14.42 -1.67 9.78
C GLN A 20 13.71 -0.33 9.56
N PRO A 21 12.39 -0.25 9.77
CA PRO A 21 11.73 1.04 9.76
C PRO A 21 12.27 1.92 10.90
N PRO A 22 12.27 3.24 10.74
CA PRO A 22 12.60 4.15 11.84
C PRO A 22 11.72 3.87 13.08
N PRO A 23 12.23 4.05 14.32
CA PRO A 23 11.49 3.71 15.54
C PRO A 23 10.09 4.33 15.64
N ALA A 24 9.93 5.57 15.19
CA ALA A 24 8.66 6.28 15.21
C ALA A 24 7.63 5.80 14.15
N LEU A 25 7.97 4.79 13.33
CA LEU A 25 7.05 4.08 12.43
C LEU A 25 6.99 2.58 12.72
N ALA A 26 7.83 2.06 13.62
CA ALA A 26 8.01 0.63 13.83
C ALA A 26 6.77 -0.10 14.35
N ASP A 27 5.81 0.60 14.96
CA ASP A 27 4.49 0.05 15.37
C ASP A 27 3.48 -0.04 14.22
N CYS A 28 3.66 0.70 13.11
CA CYS A 28 2.70 0.72 12.00
C CYS A 28 3.20 0.06 10.70
N VAL A 29 4.51 -0.04 10.49
CA VAL A 29 5.08 -0.68 9.30
C VAL A 29 6.05 -1.81 9.66
N CYS A 30 6.27 -2.69 8.70
CA CYS A 30 7.27 -3.76 8.77
C CYS A 30 8.62 -3.28 8.21
N HIS A 31 9.57 -4.20 8.07
CA HIS A 31 10.81 -4.00 7.34
C HIS A 31 10.57 -3.49 5.92
N GLY A 32 11.44 -2.57 5.47
CA GLY A 32 11.48 -2.11 4.10
C GLY A 32 12.44 -2.97 3.28
N LEU A 33 12.07 -3.27 2.04
CA LEU A 33 12.89 -4.02 1.10
C LEU A 33 13.09 -3.21 -0.18
N ILE A 34 14.34 -2.92 -0.52
CA ILE A 34 14.74 -2.46 -1.84
C ILE A 34 15.16 -3.66 -2.67
N LYS A 35 14.66 -3.76 -3.90
CA LYS A 35 15.08 -4.80 -4.84
C LYS A 35 15.10 -4.31 -6.27
N ASN A 36 15.94 -4.95 -7.09
CA ASN A 36 15.92 -4.81 -8.54
C ASN A 36 14.96 -5.86 -9.12
N LEU A 37 14.16 -5.45 -10.11
CA LEU A 37 13.29 -6.36 -10.84
C LEU A 37 14.03 -6.88 -12.09
N PRO A 38 13.80 -8.14 -12.52
CA PRO A 38 14.55 -8.78 -13.61
C PRO A 38 14.31 -8.16 -15.00
N GLY A 39 13.42 -7.16 -15.12
CA GLY A 39 12.95 -6.65 -16.41
C GLY A 39 12.02 -7.66 -17.11
N GLY A 40 11.09 -7.16 -17.92
CA GLY A 40 10.14 -8.02 -18.61
C GLY A 40 8.91 -8.40 -17.76
N PRO A 41 8.15 -9.43 -18.16
CA PRO A 41 6.95 -9.87 -17.47
C PRO A 41 7.30 -10.62 -16.19
N TYR A 42 6.55 -10.37 -15.13
CA TYR A 42 6.68 -11.11 -13.88
C TYR A 42 5.32 -11.22 -13.16
N LEU A 43 5.22 -12.21 -12.27
CA LEU A 43 4.05 -12.41 -11.42
C LEU A 43 4.33 -11.87 -10.03
N LEU A 44 3.43 -11.03 -9.54
CA LEU A 44 3.35 -10.68 -8.14
C LEU A 44 2.53 -11.75 -7.41
N PRO A 45 3.05 -12.33 -6.32
CA PRO A 45 2.30 -13.27 -5.51
C PRO A 45 1.11 -12.57 -4.83
N ALA A 46 0.14 -13.37 -4.41
CA ALA A 46 -0.92 -12.91 -3.53
C ALA A 46 -0.32 -12.40 -2.21
N GLY A 47 -0.72 -11.20 -1.77
CA GLY A 47 -0.27 -10.59 -0.53
C GLY A 47 -1.46 -10.23 0.34
N LEU A 48 -1.43 -10.54 1.64
CA LEU A 48 -2.57 -10.28 2.52
C LEU A 48 -2.59 -8.86 3.11
N GLN A 49 -1.46 -8.17 3.10
CA GLN A 49 -1.28 -6.88 3.74
C GLN A 49 -1.06 -5.76 2.72
N PRO A 50 -1.53 -4.53 3.00
CA PRO A 50 -1.20 -3.36 2.19
C PRO A 50 0.31 -3.08 2.19
N ILE A 51 0.80 -2.63 1.04
CA ILE A 51 2.21 -2.33 0.80
C ILE A 51 2.30 -0.97 0.13
N PHE A 52 3.13 -0.07 0.67
CA PHE A 52 3.60 1.06 -0.10
C PHE A 52 4.66 0.60 -1.09
N LEU A 53 4.45 0.92 -2.37
CA LEU A 53 5.39 0.64 -3.44
C LEU A 53 5.89 1.95 -4.01
N LEU A 54 7.21 2.16 -3.90
CA LEU A 54 7.92 3.28 -4.49
C LEU A 54 8.82 2.78 -5.63
N VAL A 55 8.64 3.33 -6.83
CA VAL A 55 9.58 3.16 -7.94
C VAL A 55 10.73 4.15 -7.76
N LEU A 56 11.91 3.62 -7.42
CA LEU A 56 13.13 4.38 -7.21
C LEU A 56 13.78 4.76 -8.55
N ASP A 57 13.78 3.80 -9.48
CA ASP A 57 14.27 3.94 -10.85
C ASP A 57 13.51 2.99 -11.79
N GLY A 58 13.48 3.32 -13.09
CA GLY A 58 12.77 2.57 -14.11
C GLY A 58 11.25 2.75 -14.03
N GLY A 59 10.50 1.65 -14.18
CA GLY A 59 9.04 1.74 -14.24
C GLY A 59 8.35 0.39 -14.25
N ILE A 60 7.12 0.36 -13.74
CA ILE A 60 6.29 -0.83 -13.73
C ILE A 60 5.00 -0.55 -14.50
N ARG A 61 4.60 -1.50 -15.33
CA ARG A 61 3.29 -1.54 -15.99
C ARG A 61 2.50 -2.74 -15.49
N PHE A 62 1.19 -2.60 -15.48
CA PHE A 62 0.26 -3.67 -15.12
C PHE A 62 -0.78 -3.84 -16.20
N LEU A 63 -1.29 -5.07 -16.33
CA LEU A 63 -2.46 -5.32 -17.13
C LEU A 63 -3.71 -5.09 -16.26
N HIS A 64 -4.56 -4.15 -16.66
CA HIS A 64 -5.85 -3.89 -16.03
C HIS A 64 -6.91 -3.70 -17.12
N ALA A 65 -8.01 -4.46 -17.06
CA ALA A 65 -9.07 -4.44 -18.07
C ALA A 65 -8.53 -4.52 -19.52
N ASN A 66 -7.62 -5.48 -19.77
CA ASN A 66 -6.92 -5.67 -21.05
C ASN A 66 -6.10 -4.48 -21.57
N ARG A 67 -5.82 -3.48 -20.72
CA ARG A 67 -4.97 -2.34 -21.04
C ARG A 67 -3.74 -2.32 -20.17
N GLN A 68 -2.58 -2.03 -20.78
CA GLN A 68 -1.38 -1.75 -20.02
C GLN A 68 -1.48 -0.36 -19.40
N GLN A 69 -1.34 -0.29 -18.08
CA GLN A 69 -1.32 0.96 -17.33
C GLN A 69 0.03 1.12 -16.64
N GLN A 70 0.64 2.29 -16.83
CA GLN A 70 1.84 2.68 -16.11
C GLN A 70 1.50 2.91 -14.64
N MET A 71 2.32 2.37 -13.76
CA MET A 71 2.23 2.62 -12.33
C MET A 71 2.82 4.00 -12.01
N ALA A 72 2.14 4.75 -11.14
CA ALA A 72 2.70 6.00 -10.60
C ALA A 72 4.00 5.70 -9.83
N ARG A 73 4.76 6.74 -9.49
CA ARG A 73 6.00 6.56 -8.71
C ARG A 73 5.72 6.04 -7.30
N LEU A 74 4.70 6.60 -6.64
CA LEU A 74 4.26 6.24 -5.30
C LEU A 74 2.85 5.65 -5.34
N ASN A 75 2.70 4.40 -4.89
CA ASN A 75 1.40 3.73 -4.83
C ASN A 75 1.20 3.09 -3.47
N LEU A 76 -0.06 3.03 -3.06
CA LEU A 76 -0.51 2.10 -2.04
C LEU A 76 -1.17 0.92 -2.77
N CYS A 77 -0.57 -0.25 -2.63
CA CYS A 77 -1.12 -1.51 -3.09
C CYS A 77 -1.84 -2.15 -1.91
N GLY A 78 -3.11 -2.52 -2.06
CA GLY A 78 -3.76 -3.34 -1.04
C GLY A 78 -3.37 -4.80 -1.15
N GLY A 79 -3.98 -5.62 -0.27
CA GLY A 79 -3.84 -7.07 -0.37
C GLY A 79 -4.43 -7.58 -1.68
N THR A 80 -3.86 -8.64 -2.23
CA THR A 80 -4.29 -9.27 -3.48
C THR A 80 -4.83 -10.68 -3.23
N GLN A 81 -6.02 -10.98 -3.77
CA GLN A 81 -6.65 -12.29 -3.62
C GLN A 81 -6.04 -13.37 -4.54
N GLY A 82 -5.19 -12.98 -5.47
CA GLY A 82 -4.53 -13.89 -6.41
C GLY A 82 -3.31 -13.26 -7.06
N PRO A 83 -2.57 -14.04 -7.87
CA PRO A 83 -1.41 -13.53 -8.58
C PRO A 83 -1.79 -12.39 -9.53
N ARG A 84 -0.87 -11.46 -9.75
CA ARG A 84 -1.05 -10.32 -10.66
C ARG A 84 0.10 -10.25 -11.64
N GLN A 85 -0.22 -10.13 -12.93
CA GLN A 85 0.78 -9.94 -13.96
C GLN A 85 1.22 -8.48 -14.02
N ALA A 86 2.53 -8.28 -14.03
CA ALA A 86 3.18 -6.99 -14.13
C ALA A 86 4.33 -7.07 -15.12
N TRP A 87 4.80 -5.91 -15.55
CA TRP A 87 5.95 -5.77 -16.43
C TRP A 87 6.89 -4.71 -15.86
N ALA A 88 8.16 -5.06 -15.70
CA ALA A 88 9.19 -4.13 -15.26
C ALA A 88 10.01 -3.67 -16.46
N ALA A 89 10.27 -2.36 -16.56
CA ALA A 89 11.32 -1.89 -17.46
C ALA A 89 12.67 -2.47 -17.01
N PRO A 90 13.62 -2.76 -17.93
CA PRO A 90 14.98 -3.13 -17.55
C PRO A 90 15.60 -2.10 -16.59
N GLY A 91 16.27 -2.57 -15.55
CA GLY A 91 16.87 -1.70 -14.51
C GLY A 91 15.89 -1.18 -13.45
N THR A 92 14.61 -1.58 -13.48
CA THR A 92 13.63 -1.11 -12.49
C THR A 92 14.04 -1.49 -11.08
N ARG A 93 14.11 -0.48 -10.21
CA ARG A 93 14.39 -0.63 -8.78
C ARG A 93 13.21 -0.12 -7.97
N ILE A 94 12.80 -0.90 -6.99
CA ILE A 94 11.67 -0.54 -6.14
C ILE A 94 12.01 -0.63 -4.66
N LEU A 95 11.32 0.17 -3.88
CA LEU A 95 11.15 0.00 -2.45
C LEU A 95 9.74 -0.56 -2.20
N THR A 96 9.66 -1.58 -1.35
CA THR A 96 8.41 -2.08 -0.78
C THR A 96 8.44 -1.91 0.73
N LEU A 97 7.35 -1.37 1.29
CA LEU A 97 7.17 -1.21 2.72
C LEU A 97 5.78 -1.70 3.11
N SER A 98 5.73 -2.85 3.78
CA SER A 98 4.46 -3.42 4.22
C SER A 98 3.91 -2.70 5.45
N VAL A 99 2.60 -2.53 5.49
CA VAL A 99 1.88 -1.98 6.65
C VAL A 99 1.45 -3.12 7.56
N LYS A 100 1.63 -2.96 8.87
CA LYS A 100 1.17 -3.94 9.86
C LYS A 100 -0.36 -4.04 9.85
N PRO A 101 -0.93 -5.23 10.15
CA PRO A 101 -2.38 -5.41 10.19
C PRO A 101 -3.08 -4.38 11.10
N GLY A 102 -4.16 -3.77 10.60
CA GLY A 102 -4.93 -2.74 11.32
C GLY A 102 -4.30 -1.35 11.39
N GLN A 103 -3.04 -1.18 10.98
CA GLN A 103 -2.29 0.06 11.20
C GLN A 103 -2.36 1.07 10.04
N LEU A 104 -3.03 0.73 8.94
CA LEU A 104 -3.11 1.63 7.77
C LEU A 104 -3.71 3.00 8.11
N ARG A 105 -4.72 3.03 8.99
CA ARG A 105 -5.40 4.27 9.40
C ARG A 105 -4.48 5.28 10.08
N ARG A 106 -3.35 4.82 10.65
CA ARG A 106 -2.33 5.70 11.23
C ARG A 106 -1.52 6.47 10.17
N LEU A 107 -1.59 6.05 8.91
CA LEU A 107 -0.83 6.63 7.79
C LEU A 107 -1.72 7.19 6.69
N ILE A 108 -2.82 6.53 6.38
CA ILE A 108 -3.79 6.94 5.36
C ILE A 108 -5.18 6.78 5.97
N ASP A 109 -6.00 7.83 5.90
CA ASP A 109 -7.33 7.84 6.54
C ASP A 109 -8.36 7.02 5.74
N MET A 110 -8.14 5.70 5.69
CA MET A 110 -9.05 4.74 5.06
C MET A 110 -8.88 3.31 5.61
N PRO A 111 -9.92 2.47 5.55
CA PRO A 111 -9.82 1.07 5.90
C PRO A 111 -8.98 0.30 4.88
N ALA A 112 -8.14 -0.65 5.31
CA ALA A 112 -7.40 -1.52 4.39
C ALA A 112 -8.32 -2.37 3.48
N ALA A 113 -9.54 -2.68 3.94
CA ALA A 113 -10.53 -3.41 3.15
C ALA A 113 -10.98 -2.68 1.87
N THR A 114 -10.84 -1.34 1.79
CA THR A 114 -11.28 -0.57 0.61
C THR A 114 -10.29 -0.62 -0.55
N ILE A 115 -9.10 -1.16 -0.31
CA ILE A 115 -8.03 -1.22 -1.32
C ILE A 115 -7.65 -2.65 -1.70
N VAL A 116 -8.40 -3.66 -1.25
CA VAL A 116 -8.18 -5.05 -1.66
C VAL A 116 -8.29 -5.14 -3.18
N ASP A 117 -7.32 -5.80 -3.80
CA ASP A 117 -7.11 -5.91 -5.24
C ASP A 117 -6.94 -4.57 -5.98
N CYS A 118 -6.81 -3.47 -5.24
CA CYS A 118 -6.56 -2.14 -5.77
C CYS A 118 -5.09 -1.78 -5.66
N ARG A 119 -4.65 -1.01 -6.65
CA ARG A 119 -3.41 -0.23 -6.62
C ARG A 119 -3.78 1.20 -6.88
N SER A 120 -3.56 2.06 -5.90
CA SER A 120 -3.93 3.46 -6.01
C SER A 120 -2.68 4.34 -5.92
N PRO A 121 -2.45 5.21 -6.91
CA PRO A 121 -1.51 6.31 -6.77
C PRO A 121 -1.81 7.11 -5.51
N LEU A 122 -0.76 7.52 -4.77
CA LEU A 122 -0.95 8.07 -3.43
C LEU A 122 -1.67 9.43 -3.44
N ASP A 123 -1.52 10.21 -4.52
CA ASP A 123 -2.23 11.46 -4.79
C ASP A 123 -3.76 11.30 -4.87
N THR A 124 -4.24 10.14 -5.29
CA THR A 124 -5.68 9.84 -5.32
C THR A 124 -6.28 9.56 -3.93
N LEU A 125 -5.42 9.25 -2.95
CA LEU A 125 -5.82 8.86 -1.59
C LEU A 125 -5.68 10.02 -0.59
N LEU A 126 -4.72 10.90 -0.80
CA LEU A 126 -4.41 12.02 0.08
C LEU A 126 -5.26 13.26 -0.24
N ARG A 127 -5.42 14.15 0.74
CA ARG A 127 -6.22 15.37 0.62
C ARG A 127 -5.61 16.52 1.41
N GLY A 128 -5.96 17.75 1.03
CA GLY A 128 -5.55 18.95 1.75
C GLY A 128 -4.03 19.03 1.89
N GLU A 129 -3.55 19.28 3.12
CA GLU A 129 -2.12 19.43 3.39
C GLU A 129 -1.29 18.17 3.09
N ASP A 130 -1.89 16.97 3.13
CA ASP A 130 -1.18 15.73 2.81
C ASP A 130 -0.73 15.69 1.35
N LEU A 131 -1.48 16.30 0.43
CA LEU A 131 -1.05 16.47 -0.97
C LEU A 131 0.18 17.38 -1.08
N GLY A 132 0.27 18.40 -0.22
CA GLY A 132 1.44 19.27 -0.15
C GLY A 132 2.70 18.53 0.32
N GLU A 133 2.59 17.59 1.26
CA GLU A 133 3.72 16.71 1.62
C GLU A 133 4.07 15.74 0.51
N LEU A 134 3.07 15.18 -0.16
CA LEU A 134 3.30 14.28 -1.27
C LEU A 134 4.10 15.00 -2.36
N ALA A 135 3.70 16.21 -2.74
CA ALA A 135 4.42 17.02 -3.73
C ALA A 135 5.86 17.33 -3.30
N ARG A 136 6.10 17.63 -2.00
CA ARG A 136 7.46 17.80 -1.44
C ARG A 136 8.27 16.51 -1.53
N CYS A 137 7.66 15.38 -1.22
CA CYS A 137 8.28 14.07 -1.34
C CYS A 137 8.66 13.77 -2.79
N GLU A 138 7.74 13.95 -3.73
CA GLU A 138 7.97 13.73 -5.16
C GLU A 138 9.08 14.64 -5.70
N THR A 139 9.11 15.91 -5.28
CA THR A 139 10.18 16.85 -5.62
C THR A 139 11.53 16.37 -5.10
N ALA A 140 11.61 15.96 -3.83
CA ALA A 140 12.84 15.43 -3.24
C ALA A 140 13.28 14.12 -3.92
N LEU A 141 12.33 13.25 -4.25
CA LEU A 141 12.58 12.01 -4.98
C LEU A 141 13.09 12.28 -6.41
N ALA A 142 12.64 13.34 -7.07
CA ALA A 142 13.09 13.72 -8.41
C ALA A 142 14.47 14.41 -8.41
N ALA A 143 14.85 15.04 -7.30
CA ALA A 143 16.12 15.75 -7.18
C ALA A 143 17.35 14.86 -6.97
N THR A 144 17.17 13.55 -6.76
CA THR A 144 18.26 12.63 -6.43
C THR A 144 18.04 11.23 -7.00
N CYS A 145 19.14 10.58 -7.40
CA CYS A 145 19.18 9.18 -7.79
C CYS A 145 19.76 8.28 -6.68
N ASP A 146 20.16 8.85 -5.52
CA ASP A 146 20.66 8.08 -4.38
C ASP A 146 19.49 7.38 -3.66
N PRO A 147 19.45 6.03 -3.61
CA PRO A 147 18.38 5.29 -2.94
C PRO A 147 18.21 5.67 -1.47
N SER A 148 19.30 6.00 -0.77
CA SER A 148 19.24 6.33 0.66
C SER A 148 18.49 7.64 0.89
N GLN A 149 18.75 8.65 0.05
CA GLN A 149 18.03 9.93 0.08
C GLN A 149 16.57 9.77 -0.35
N GLN A 150 16.30 8.94 -1.36
CA GLN A 150 14.93 8.67 -1.79
C GLN A 150 14.11 7.98 -0.69
N VAL A 151 14.69 6.98 -0.01
CA VAL A 151 14.07 6.32 1.15
C VAL A 151 13.84 7.29 2.29
N ALA A 152 14.81 8.17 2.59
CA ALA A 152 14.65 9.20 3.60
C ALA A 152 13.51 10.18 3.26
N ALA A 153 13.39 10.62 2.00
CA ALA A 153 12.29 11.46 1.53
C ALA A 153 10.92 10.78 1.70
N PHE A 154 10.85 9.48 1.39
CA PHE A 154 9.64 8.69 1.59
C PHE A 154 9.27 8.55 3.07
N PHE A 155 10.25 8.30 3.96
CA PHE A 155 9.97 8.26 5.39
C PHE A 155 9.54 9.60 5.96
N ARG A 156 10.09 10.71 5.48
CA ARG A 156 9.63 12.05 5.85
C ARG A 156 8.16 12.26 5.51
N LEU A 157 7.70 11.79 4.35
CA LEU A 157 6.28 11.79 4.00
C LEU A 157 5.47 10.98 5.03
N LEU A 158 5.85 9.73 5.29
CA LEU A 158 5.13 8.88 6.25
C LEU A 158 5.08 9.47 7.66
N PHE A 159 6.16 10.12 8.12
CA PHE A 159 6.16 10.83 9.39
C PHE A 159 5.19 12.00 9.42
N SER A 160 5.15 12.81 8.36
CA SER A 160 4.20 13.93 8.26
C SER A 160 2.76 13.42 8.27
N LEU A 161 2.48 12.35 7.51
CA LEU A 161 1.17 11.70 7.46
C LEU A 161 0.76 11.16 8.84
N ARG A 162 1.67 10.48 9.53
CA ARG A 162 1.43 9.94 10.87
C ARG A 162 1.21 11.04 11.89
N ARG A 163 2.04 12.08 11.91
CA ARG A 163 1.96 13.15 12.91
C ARG A 163 0.61 13.85 12.86
N ARG A 164 0.07 14.09 11.67
CA ARG A 164 -1.28 14.65 11.51
C ARG A 164 -2.37 13.73 12.05
N ARG A 165 -2.18 12.42 11.93
CA ARG A 165 -3.13 11.41 12.40
C ARG A 165 -2.96 11.03 13.87
N ALA A 166 -1.81 11.30 14.47
CA ALA A 166 -1.57 11.09 15.90
C ALA A 166 -2.47 11.98 16.78
N GLY A 167 -2.97 13.11 16.25
CA GLY A 167 -4.01 13.92 16.90
C GLY A 167 -5.43 13.35 16.80
N LEU A 168 -5.64 12.29 16.02
CA LEU A 168 -6.94 11.60 15.83
C LEU A 168 -7.04 10.31 16.67
N ASP A 169 -5.93 9.80 17.20
CA ASP A 169 -5.81 8.49 17.86
C ASP A 169 -6.08 8.54 19.38
N ALA A 170 -6.82 9.55 19.87
CA ALA A 170 -7.17 9.67 21.29
C ALA A 170 -8.40 8.85 21.71
N ASP A 171 -9.22 8.37 20.77
CA ASP A 171 -10.54 7.83 21.10
C ASP A 171 -10.80 6.48 20.40
N LEU A 172 -10.26 5.41 20.98
CA LEU A 172 -10.89 4.10 20.86
C LEU A 172 -11.97 4.01 21.95
N HIS A 173 -13.16 4.52 21.68
CA HIS A 173 -14.35 4.28 22.53
C HIS A 173 -14.78 2.82 22.34
N LEU A 174 -14.20 1.91 23.11
CA LEU A 174 -14.78 0.60 23.33
C LEU A 174 -16.03 0.78 24.21
N PRO A 175 -17.22 0.37 23.77
CA PRO A 175 -18.33 0.18 24.69
C PRO A 175 -17.85 -0.77 25.78
N ILE A 176 -17.86 -0.32 27.05
CA ILE A 176 -17.41 -1.09 28.21
C ILE A 176 -18.07 -2.49 28.24
N ASP A 177 -19.28 -2.58 27.70
CA ASP A 177 -20.09 -3.78 27.56
C ASP A 177 -19.39 -4.92 26.78
N LEU A 178 -18.52 -4.59 25.82
CA LEU A 178 -17.76 -5.57 25.02
C LEU A 178 -16.52 -6.11 25.73
N LEU A 179 -16.00 -5.39 26.73
CA LEU A 179 -14.85 -5.82 27.55
C LEU A 179 -15.26 -6.66 28.76
N ALA A 180 -16.54 -6.61 29.15
CA ALA A 180 -17.07 -7.33 30.30
C ALA A 180 -17.53 -8.77 29.96
N THR A 181 -17.64 -9.14 28.69
CA THR A 181 -18.03 -10.51 28.29
C THR A 181 -16.85 -11.48 28.41
N ALA A 182 -16.84 -12.25 29.50
CA ALA A 182 -16.02 -13.46 29.60
C ALA A 182 -16.31 -14.41 28.42
N PRO A 183 -15.31 -15.17 27.91
CA PRO A 183 -15.41 -15.96 26.67
C PRO A 183 -16.37 -17.16 26.71
N ALA A 184 -17.28 -17.26 27.69
CA ALA A 184 -18.23 -18.36 27.82
C ALA A 184 -19.59 -18.11 27.14
N ASN A 185 -19.88 -16.87 26.72
CA ASN A 185 -21.26 -16.47 26.37
C ASN A 185 -21.39 -15.90 24.96
N TRP A 186 -20.73 -16.47 23.97
CA TRP A 186 -21.04 -16.12 22.57
C TRP A 186 -22.44 -16.64 22.23
N PRO A 187 -23.41 -15.75 21.90
CA PRO A 187 -24.76 -16.19 21.58
C PRO A 187 -24.73 -16.97 20.28
N THR A 188 -25.21 -18.21 20.34
CA THR A 188 -25.67 -18.95 19.17
C THR A 188 -26.80 -18.15 18.53
N ALA A 189 -26.71 -17.96 17.22
CA ALA A 189 -27.65 -17.16 16.45
C ALA A 189 -29.11 -17.57 16.71
N SER A 190 -29.97 -16.60 17.07
CA SER A 190 -31.38 -16.63 16.70
C SER A 190 -31.94 -15.21 16.67
N ALA A 191 -32.86 -15.00 15.73
CA ALA A 191 -33.37 -13.72 15.28
C ALA A 191 -34.46 -13.13 16.19
N SER A 192 -34.51 -11.80 16.28
CA SER A 192 -35.77 -11.03 16.20
C SER A 192 -35.49 -9.54 16.07
N ALA A 193 -36.15 -8.91 15.09
CA ALA A 193 -36.10 -7.49 14.80
C ALA A 193 -36.96 -6.65 15.77
N SER A 194 -36.57 -5.40 16.02
CA SER A 194 -37.49 -4.25 15.92
C SER A 194 -36.74 -2.92 16.01
N ALA A 195 -37.17 -1.99 15.16
CA ALA A 195 -36.63 -0.67 14.88
C ALA A 195 -36.51 0.29 16.08
N SER A 196 -35.51 1.17 16.00
CA SER A 196 -35.71 2.59 16.35
C SER A 196 -34.77 3.48 15.55
N SER A 197 -35.39 4.44 14.89
CA SER A 197 -34.84 5.44 13.97
C SER A 197 -33.78 6.31 14.62
N ASN A 198 -32.68 6.57 13.92
CA ASN A 198 -32.00 7.87 13.94
C ASN A 198 -31.17 8.02 12.66
N ALA A 199 -31.77 8.70 11.69
CA ALA A 199 -31.10 9.17 10.49
C ALA A 199 -30.14 10.30 10.87
N VAL A 200 -28.83 10.03 10.77
CA VAL A 200 -27.81 11.07 10.65
C VAL A 200 -27.16 10.91 9.28
N PHE A 201 -27.35 11.96 8.48
CA PHE A 201 -26.92 12.12 7.10
C PHE A 201 -25.38 12.00 6.99
N LEU A 202 -24.88 10.98 6.30
CA LEU A 202 -23.50 10.93 5.79
C LEU A 202 -23.38 11.82 4.55
N PRO A 203 -22.41 12.75 4.43
CA PRO A 203 -22.02 13.26 3.14
C PRO A 203 -21.03 12.30 2.45
N ALA A 204 -21.44 11.79 1.29
CA ALA A 204 -20.65 11.41 0.12
C ALA A 204 -19.11 11.24 0.26
N MET A 205 -18.62 10.09 0.72
CA MET A 205 -17.24 9.63 0.46
C MET A 205 -17.12 8.23 -0.15
N ALA A 206 -18.21 7.45 -0.19
CA ALA A 206 -18.21 6.09 -0.77
C ALA A 206 -18.11 6.07 -2.32
N SER A 207 -18.27 7.21 -2.99
CA SER A 207 -18.42 7.26 -4.45
C SER A 207 -17.10 7.10 -5.22
N ARG A 208 -15.90 7.26 -4.63
CA ARG A 208 -14.64 7.24 -5.42
C ARG A 208 -13.91 5.90 -5.47
N CYS A 209 -13.92 5.11 -4.40
CA CYS A 209 -13.56 3.69 -4.52
C CYS A 209 -14.63 2.94 -5.31
N ALA A 210 -15.91 3.33 -5.21
CA ALA A 210 -16.95 2.81 -6.09
C ALA A 210 -16.84 3.32 -7.53
N ALA A 211 -16.36 4.53 -7.83
CA ALA A 211 -16.14 4.94 -9.23
C ALA A 211 -14.94 4.21 -9.87
N SER A 212 -13.92 3.87 -9.07
CA SER A 212 -12.86 2.96 -9.49
C SER A 212 -13.37 1.51 -9.60
N ALA A 213 -14.09 1.00 -8.62
CA ALA A 213 -14.62 -0.37 -8.57
C ALA A 213 -15.82 -0.62 -9.49
N SER A 214 -16.62 0.40 -9.82
CA SER A 214 -17.74 0.32 -10.78
C SER A 214 -17.22 0.40 -12.22
N ASN A 215 -16.06 1.02 -12.45
CA ASN A 215 -15.28 0.79 -13.67
C ASN A 215 -14.56 -0.57 -13.67
N CYS A 216 -14.28 -1.16 -12.51
CA CYS A 216 -13.79 -2.54 -12.40
C CYS A 216 -14.90 -3.60 -12.61
N ALA A 217 -16.19 -3.27 -12.45
CA ALA A 217 -17.31 -4.21 -12.56
C ALA A 217 -18.13 -4.10 -13.87
N ALA A 218 -18.05 -2.97 -14.60
CA ALA A 218 -18.91 -2.71 -15.76
C ALA A 218 -18.27 -2.94 -17.15
N ALA A 219 -17.17 -3.70 -17.25
CA ALA A 219 -16.54 -4.03 -18.53
C ALA A 219 -16.28 -5.54 -18.68
N GLY A 220 -17.28 -6.34 -18.30
CA GLY A 220 -17.42 -7.73 -18.74
C GLY A 220 -17.93 -7.82 -20.16
#